data_AF-A0A8H1LAT5-F1
#
_entry.id   AF-A0A8H1LAT5-F1
#
_cell.length_a   1.000
_cell.length_b   1.000
_cell.length_c   1.000
_cell.angle_alpha   90.00
_cell.angle_beta   90.00
_cell.angle_gamma   90.00
#
_symmetry.space_group_name_H-M   'P 1'
#
loop_
_entity.id
_entity.type
_entity.pdbx_description
1 polymer ?
#
loop_
_entity_poly.entity_id
_entity_poly.type
_entity_poly.pdbx_seq_one_letter_code
_entity_poly.pdbx_strand_id
1 'polypeptide(L)'
;YAETQRVRLEEWRLGLLESRLDMDLEQGCHAEAVSELTALTAAHPLRERLRELLMLALYRSGRQAEALAVYADTRRLLAEELGVDPRSGLRELQQRILRADPALAEPSAPVAEPPAAPVRPAQLPASVPDFTGRSAFVDELSAVLASAVETEGSVMAVSAMAGIGGVGKTTLAVHVAHRARTSFPDGQLYVDLQGAGPRPAEPETVLGSFLR
;
A
#
# COMPACT_ATOMS: atom_id res chain seq x y z
N TYR A 1 24.17 -31.78 7.50
CA TYR A 1 23.20 -30.81 8.08
C TYR A 1 23.40 -29.40 7.54
N ALA A 2 24.56 -28.76 7.76
CA ALA A 2 24.84 -27.41 7.25
C ALA A 2 24.69 -27.31 5.71
N GLU A 3 25.21 -28.30 4.98
CA GLU A 3 25.11 -28.35 3.51
C GLU A 3 23.65 -28.43 3.02
N THR A 4 22.84 -29.27 3.67
CA THR A 4 21.40 -29.38 3.37
C THR A 4 20.65 -28.08 3.64
N GLN A 5 21.00 -27.38 4.73
CA GLN A 5 20.38 -26.08 5.01
C GLN A 5 20.85 -25.00 4.03
N ARG A 6 22.09 -25.04 3.57
CA ARG A 6 22.62 -24.12 2.55
C ARG A 6 21.83 -24.24 1.25
N VAL A 7 21.70 -25.46 0.71
CA VAL A 7 20.93 -25.72 -0.51
C VAL A 7 19.47 -25.26 -0.35
N ARG A 8 18.83 -25.59 0.78
CA ARG A 8 17.44 -25.18 1.04
C ARG A 8 17.27 -23.66 1.07
N LEU A 9 18.16 -22.93 1.73
CA LEU A 9 18.09 -21.46 1.81
C LEU A 9 18.40 -20.80 0.48
N GLU A 10 19.29 -21.38 -0.31
CA GLU A 10 19.61 -20.90 -1.66
C GLU A 10 18.41 -21.08 -2.60
N GLU A 11 17.76 -22.24 -2.57
CA GLU A 11 16.50 -22.49 -3.28
C GLU A 11 15.41 -21.47 -2.89
N TRP A 12 15.27 -21.20 -1.59
CA TRP A 12 14.26 -20.25 -1.11
C TRP A 12 14.59 -18.81 -1.50
N ARG A 13 15.86 -18.43 -1.43
CA ARG A 13 16.35 -17.13 -1.89
C ARG A 13 16.07 -16.93 -3.37
N LEU A 14 16.31 -17.94 -4.20
CA LEU A 14 16.05 -17.87 -5.64
C LEU A 14 14.55 -17.74 -5.93
N GLY A 15 13.69 -18.48 -5.22
CA GLY A 15 12.24 -18.31 -5.33
C GLY A 15 11.77 -16.90 -4.96
N LEU A 16 12.35 -16.30 -3.92
CA LEU A 16 12.03 -14.90 -3.55
C LEU A 16 12.53 -13.89 -4.59
N LEU A 17 13.70 -14.11 -5.18
CA LEU A 17 14.21 -13.27 -6.28
C LEU A 17 13.31 -13.38 -7.52
N GLU A 18 12.88 -14.59 -7.88
CA GLU A 18 11.94 -14.81 -8.98
C GLU A 18 10.64 -14.03 -8.75
N SER A 19 10.04 -14.11 -7.55
CA SER A 19 8.84 -13.33 -7.21
C SER A 19 9.07 -11.81 -7.22
N ARG A 20 10.22 -11.34 -6.70
CA ARG A 20 10.56 -9.92 -6.70
C ARG A 20 10.66 -9.37 -8.12
N LEU A 21 11.36 -10.10 -9.00
CA LEU A 21 11.55 -9.71 -10.39
C LEU A 21 10.25 -9.76 -11.18
N ASP A 22 9.34 -10.69 -10.87
CA ASP A 22 7.98 -10.70 -11.47
C ASP A 22 7.23 -9.40 -11.13
N MET A 23 7.26 -8.99 -9.86
CA MET A 23 6.66 -7.71 -9.41
C MET A 23 7.35 -6.49 -10.04
N ASP A 24 8.68 -6.50 -10.15
CA ASP A 24 9.45 -5.42 -10.81
C ASP A 24 9.01 -5.28 -12.28
N LEU A 25 8.73 -6.39 -12.97
CA LEU A 25 8.21 -6.40 -14.34
C LEU A 25 6.75 -5.96 -14.45
N GLU A 26 5.92 -6.18 -13.44
CA GLU A 26 4.56 -5.63 -13.37
C GLU A 26 4.55 -4.12 -13.16
N GLN A 27 5.54 -3.58 -12.45
CA GLN A 27 5.67 -2.13 -12.18
C GLN A 27 6.31 -1.33 -13.33
N GLY A 28 6.77 -1.99 -14.39
CA GLY A 28 7.41 -1.33 -15.54
C GLY A 28 8.93 -1.19 -15.44
N CYS A 29 9.58 -1.74 -14.42
CA CYS A 29 11.03 -1.64 -14.18
C CYS A 29 11.84 -2.60 -15.08
N HIS A 30 11.54 -2.64 -16.38
CA HIS A 30 12.06 -3.66 -17.30
C HIS A 30 13.57 -3.58 -17.53
N ALA A 31 14.13 -2.37 -17.66
CA ALA A 31 15.55 -2.19 -17.98
C ALA A 31 16.48 -2.67 -16.86
N GLU A 32 16.13 -2.37 -15.61
CA GLU A 32 16.86 -2.81 -14.42
C GLU A 32 16.73 -4.33 -14.25
N ALA A 33 15.52 -4.87 -14.43
CA ALA A 33 15.27 -6.31 -14.38
C ALA A 33 16.07 -7.08 -15.44
N VAL A 34 16.23 -6.57 -16.67
CA VAL A 34 17.05 -7.24 -17.70
C VAL A 34 18.49 -7.44 -17.25
N SER A 35 19.11 -6.43 -16.63
CA SER A 35 20.51 -6.54 -16.17
C SER A 35 20.66 -7.62 -15.10
N GLU A 36 19.78 -7.61 -14.09
CA GLU A 36 19.81 -8.59 -13.01
C GLU A 36 19.48 -10.01 -13.49
N LEU A 37 18.45 -10.15 -14.33
CA LEU A 37 18.05 -11.43 -14.92
C LEU A 37 19.15 -12.00 -15.83
N THR A 38 19.91 -11.17 -16.53
CA THR A 38 21.06 -11.63 -17.34
C THR A 38 22.13 -12.26 -16.44
N ALA A 39 22.44 -11.63 -15.30
CA ALA A 39 23.40 -12.18 -14.34
C ALA A 39 22.89 -13.48 -13.69
N LEU A 40 21.62 -13.51 -13.29
CA LEU A 40 21.01 -14.68 -12.65
C LEU A 40 20.87 -15.87 -13.60
N THR A 41 20.54 -15.64 -14.87
CA THR A 41 20.45 -16.71 -15.89
C THR A 41 21.82 -17.25 -16.29
N ALA A 42 22.88 -16.45 -16.20
CA ALA A 42 24.25 -16.94 -16.36
C ALA A 42 24.69 -17.81 -15.17
N ALA A 43 24.31 -17.43 -13.95
CA ALA A 43 24.64 -18.19 -12.73
C ALA A 43 23.80 -19.48 -12.59
N HIS A 44 22.54 -19.46 -13.04
CA HIS A 44 21.61 -20.57 -12.91
C HIS A 44 20.99 -20.94 -14.27
N PRO A 45 21.79 -21.46 -15.23
CA PRO A 45 21.38 -21.61 -16.61
C PRO A 45 20.26 -22.64 -16.80
N LEU A 46 20.10 -23.64 -15.93
CA LEU A 46 19.00 -24.61 -16.04
C LEU A 46 17.68 -24.14 -15.43
N ARG A 47 17.63 -22.95 -14.82
CA ARG A 47 16.39 -22.40 -14.26
C ARG A 47 15.57 -21.67 -15.31
N GLU A 48 14.62 -22.40 -15.90
CA GLU A 48 13.75 -21.85 -16.95
C GLU A 48 12.92 -20.65 -16.49
N ARG A 49 12.51 -20.56 -15.22
CA ARG A 49 11.72 -19.41 -14.71
C ARG A 49 12.47 -18.09 -14.85
N LEU A 50 13.77 -18.06 -14.54
CA LEU A 50 14.61 -16.86 -14.73
C LEU A 50 14.74 -16.50 -16.22
N ARG A 51 14.78 -17.51 -17.09
CA ARG A 51 14.84 -17.32 -18.55
C ARG A 51 13.51 -16.81 -19.11
N GLU A 52 12.39 -17.31 -18.61
CA GLU A 52 11.05 -16.78 -18.91
C GLU A 52 10.94 -15.30 -18.55
N LEU A 53 11.35 -14.94 -17.33
CA LEU A 53 11.35 -13.54 -16.87
C LEU A 53 12.26 -12.66 -17.73
N LEU A 54 13.46 -13.15 -18.10
CA LEU A 54 14.37 -12.41 -19.00
C LEU A 54 13.76 -12.18 -20.37
N MET A 55 13.14 -13.22 -20.95
CA MET A 55 12.44 -13.10 -22.24
C MET A 55 11.31 -12.06 -22.18
N LEU A 56 10.52 -12.09 -21.11
CA LEU A 56 9.43 -11.13 -20.90
C LEU A 56 9.97 -9.69 -20.76
N ALA A 57 11.02 -9.50 -19.96
CA ALA A 57 11.65 -8.21 -19.73
C ALA A 57 12.23 -7.60 -21.03
N LEU A 58 12.91 -8.42 -21.83
CA LEU A 58 13.44 -8.01 -23.14
C LEU A 58 12.32 -7.64 -24.11
N TYR A 59 11.26 -8.45 -24.18
CA TYR A 59 10.12 -8.15 -25.04
C TYR A 59 9.43 -6.83 -24.66
N ARG A 60 9.13 -6.62 -23.38
CA ARG A 60 8.53 -5.37 -22.87
C ARG A 60 9.43 -4.15 -23.06
N SER A 61 10.74 -4.36 -23.15
CA SER A 61 11.72 -3.31 -23.49
C SER A 61 11.85 -3.06 -25.00
N GLY A 62 11.00 -3.66 -25.84
CA GLY A 62 11.06 -3.54 -27.30
C GLY A 62 12.14 -4.39 -27.98
N ARG A 63 12.84 -5.25 -27.24
CA ARG A 63 13.96 -6.08 -27.71
C ARG A 63 13.50 -7.49 -28.07
N GLN A 64 12.50 -7.60 -28.94
CA GLN A 64 11.85 -8.87 -29.31
C GLN A 64 12.83 -9.91 -29.87
N ALA A 65 13.77 -9.51 -30.72
CA ALA A 65 14.76 -10.41 -31.31
C ALA A 65 15.64 -11.08 -30.24
N GLU A 66 16.04 -10.33 -29.23
CA GLU A 66 16.85 -10.82 -28.11
C GLU A 66 16.05 -11.77 -27.21
N ALA A 67 14.77 -11.47 -26.95
CA ALA A 67 13.88 -12.39 -26.23
C ALA A 67 13.77 -13.75 -26.95
N LEU A 68 13.66 -13.77 -28.28
CA LEU A 68 13.61 -15.00 -29.05
C LEU A 68 14.98 -15.72 -29.11
N ALA A 69 16.08 -14.98 -29.05
CA ALA A 69 17.43 -15.57 -28.94
C ALA A 69 17.60 -16.32 -27.61
N VAL A 70 17.14 -15.74 -26.49
CA VAL A 70 17.14 -16.40 -25.17
C VAL A 70 16.39 -17.73 -25.20
N TYR A 71 15.24 -17.81 -25.89
CA TYR A 71 14.52 -19.07 -26.07
C TYR A 71 15.35 -20.10 -26.85
N ALA A 72 15.93 -19.68 -27.98
CA ALA A 72 16.70 -20.57 -28.85
C ALA A 72 17.93 -21.15 -28.13
N ASP A 73 18.62 -20.33 -27.35
CA ASP A 73 19.75 -20.75 -26.52
C ASP A 73 19.31 -21.64 -25.37
N THR A 74 18.15 -21.35 -24.76
CA THR A 74 17.57 -22.19 -23.71
C THR A 74 17.23 -23.58 -24.20
N ARG A 75 16.56 -23.68 -25.35
CA ARG A 75 16.20 -24.96 -25.97
C ARG A 75 17.44 -25.79 -26.31
N ARG A 76 18.49 -25.14 -26.84
CA ARG A 76 19.75 -25.81 -27.15
C ARG A 76 20.39 -26.38 -25.89
N LEU A 77 20.52 -25.55 -24.84
CA LEU A 77 21.12 -25.99 -23.58
C LEU A 77 20.35 -27.15 -22.94
N LEU A 78 19.01 -27.09 -22.88
CA LEU A 78 18.21 -28.15 -22.28
C LEU A 78 18.30 -29.47 -23.07
N ALA A 79 18.37 -29.39 -24.40
CA ALA A 79 18.57 -30.56 -25.24
C ALA A 79 19.97 -31.17 -25.05
N GLU A 80 21.01 -30.33 -24.92
CA GLU A 80 22.41 -30.77 -24.75
C GLU A 80 22.68 -31.35 -23.35
N GLU A 81 22.22 -30.68 -22.30
CA GLU A 81 22.54 -31.05 -20.90
C GLU A 81 21.58 -32.10 -20.32
N LEU A 82 20.31 -32.04 -20.70
CA LEU A 82 19.25 -32.85 -20.09
C LEU A 82 18.51 -33.74 -21.09
N GLY A 83 18.68 -33.54 -22.40
CA GLY A 83 17.95 -34.28 -23.43
C GLY A 83 16.44 -34.00 -23.43
N VAL A 84 16.02 -32.86 -22.90
CA VAL A 84 14.60 -32.49 -22.76
C VAL A 84 14.28 -31.22 -23.53
N ASP A 85 12.99 -31.08 -23.88
CA ASP A 85 12.45 -29.85 -24.43
C ASP A 85 12.09 -28.83 -23.32
N PRO A 86 12.03 -27.53 -23.65
CA PRO A 86 11.53 -26.48 -22.75
C PRO A 86 10.14 -26.78 -22.18
N ARG A 87 9.89 -26.33 -20.94
CA ARG A 87 8.56 -26.37 -20.29
C ARG A 87 7.50 -25.62 -21.09
N SER A 88 6.23 -25.95 -20.84
CA SER A 88 5.08 -25.32 -21.52
C SER A 88 5.06 -23.81 -21.36
N GLY A 89 5.34 -23.28 -20.16
CA GLY A 89 5.38 -21.83 -19.90
C GLY A 89 6.32 -21.08 -20.85
N LEU A 90 7.56 -21.56 -20.98
CA LEU A 90 8.56 -20.98 -21.88
C LEU A 90 8.17 -21.10 -23.38
N ARG A 91 7.55 -22.22 -23.79
CA ARG A 91 7.03 -22.40 -25.16
C ARG A 91 5.84 -21.48 -25.47
N GLU A 92 4.93 -21.33 -24.52
CA GLU A 92 3.76 -20.45 -24.64
C GLU A 92 4.20 -18.98 -24.74
N LEU A 93 5.17 -18.56 -23.91
CA LEU A 93 5.73 -17.22 -23.98
C LEU A 93 6.35 -16.94 -25.36
N GLN A 94 7.13 -17.87 -25.92
CA GLN A 94 7.67 -17.75 -27.28
C GLN A 94 6.55 -17.54 -28.32
N GLN A 95 5.48 -18.35 -28.26
CA GLN A 95 4.35 -18.24 -29.20
C GLN A 95 3.62 -16.90 -29.08
N ARG A 96 3.41 -16.42 -27.86
CA ARG A 96 2.80 -15.11 -27.61
C ARG A 96 3.67 -13.96 -28.11
N ILE A 97 4.98 -14.04 -27.91
CA ILE A 97 5.96 -13.06 -28.45
C ILE A 97 5.95 -13.05 -29.99
N LEU A 98 5.92 -14.22 -30.64
CA LEU A 98 5.86 -14.32 -32.11
C LEU A 98 4.58 -13.72 -32.70
N ARG A 99 3.48 -13.78 -31.95
CA ARG A 99 2.18 -13.19 -32.34
C ARG A 99 2.05 -11.72 -31.98
N ALA A 100 3.07 -11.12 -31.35
CA ALA A 100 3.01 -9.77 -30.78
C ALA A 100 1.75 -9.57 -29.91
N ASP A 101 1.49 -10.54 -29.02
CA ASP A 101 0.30 -10.53 -28.16
C ASP A 101 0.25 -9.24 -27.32
N PRO A 102 -0.80 -8.40 -27.46
CA PRO A 102 -0.93 -7.16 -26.71
C PRO A 102 -1.00 -7.40 -25.19
N ALA A 103 -1.47 -8.57 -24.74
CA ALA A 103 -1.50 -8.92 -23.32
C ALA A 103 -0.11 -9.15 -22.71
N LEU A 104 0.95 -9.16 -23.52
CA LEU A 104 2.34 -9.14 -23.02
C LEU A 104 2.91 -7.73 -22.94
N ALA A 105 2.42 -6.81 -23.77
CA ALA A 105 2.99 -5.48 -23.97
C ALA A 105 2.61 -4.50 -22.86
N GLU A 106 1.40 -4.64 -22.30
CA GLU A 106 0.98 -3.83 -21.16
C GLU A 106 1.23 -4.64 -19.88
N PRO A 107 1.95 -4.11 -18.86
CA PRO A 107 1.66 -4.54 -17.51
C PRO A 107 0.16 -4.33 -17.34
N SER A 108 -0.57 -5.38 -16.98
CA SER A 108 -2.00 -5.32 -16.69
C SER A 108 -2.20 -4.08 -15.85
N ALA A 109 -2.69 -2.98 -16.44
CA ALA A 109 -2.82 -1.74 -15.71
C ALA A 109 -3.60 -2.14 -14.46
N PRO A 110 -3.07 -1.87 -13.24
CA PRO A 110 -3.78 -2.25 -12.04
C PRO A 110 -5.20 -1.76 -12.25
N VAL A 111 -6.17 -2.69 -12.26
CA VAL A 111 -7.58 -2.37 -12.47
C VAL A 111 -7.80 -1.12 -11.66
N ALA A 112 -8.03 0.01 -12.33
CA ALA A 112 -7.92 1.31 -11.68
C ALA A 112 -8.77 1.24 -10.42
N GLU A 113 -8.10 1.13 -9.26
CA GLU A 113 -8.82 1.10 -8.01
C GLU A 113 -9.64 2.38 -8.04
N PRO A 114 -10.97 2.30 -7.83
CA PRO A 114 -11.78 3.50 -7.81
C PRO A 114 -11.06 4.49 -6.89
N PRO A 115 -10.86 5.75 -7.34
CA PRO A 115 -9.95 6.69 -6.69
C PRO A 115 -10.16 6.60 -5.20
N ALA A 116 -9.12 6.17 -4.47
CA ALA A 116 -9.21 5.89 -3.05
C ALA A 116 -9.90 7.09 -2.41
N ALA A 117 -11.08 6.86 -1.82
CA ALA A 117 -11.82 7.94 -1.20
C ALA A 117 -10.89 8.65 -0.22
N PRO A 118 -10.87 9.99 -0.18
CA PRO A 118 -9.98 10.71 0.72
C PRO A 118 -10.18 10.15 2.13
N VAL A 119 -9.07 9.76 2.77
CA VAL A 119 -9.10 9.24 4.15
C VAL A 119 -9.62 10.37 5.04
N ARG A 120 -10.83 10.18 5.58
CA ARG A 120 -11.47 11.11 6.52
C ARG A 120 -11.14 10.64 7.94
N PRO A 121 -10.31 11.36 8.71
CA PRO A 121 -9.95 10.94 10.06
C PRO A 121 -11.18 10.82 10.97
N ALA A 122 -11.28 9.74 11.74
CA ALA A 122 -12.34 9.52 12.72
C ALA A 122 -11.73 9.11 14.07
N GLN A 123 -11.04 10.03 14.72
CA GLN A 123 -10.19 9.77 15.89
C GLN A 123 -10.89 10.03 17.24
N LEU A 124 -12.20 10.25 17.25
CA LEU A 124 -12.93 10.46 18.49
C LEU A 124 -12.87 9.20 19.37
N PRO A 125 -12.57 9.33 20.68
CA PRO A 125 -12.72 8.24 21.63
C PRO A 125 -14.14 7.69 21.61
N ALA A 126 -14.31 6.43 22.04
CA ALA A 126 -15.64 5.85 22.17
C ALA A 126 -16.53 6.70 23.10
N SER A 127 -17.79 6.91 22.70
CA SER A 127 -18.78 7.51 23.58
C SER A 127 -19.21 6.52 24.66
N VAL A 128 -19.69 7.02 25.81
CA VAL A 128 -20.28 6.18 26.84
C VAL A 128 -21.73 5.83 26.47
N PRO A 129 -22.14 4.55 26.53
CA PRO A 129 -23.47 4.11 26.09
C PRO A 129 -24.61 4.59 27.00
N ASP A 130 -24.30 4.87 28.26
CA ASP A 130 -25.20 5.23 29.36
C ASP A 130 -25.08 6.72 29.74
N PHE A 131 -24.78 7.59 28.75
CA PHE A 131 -24.78 9.04 28.94
C PHE A 131 -26.16 9.53 29.39
N THR A 132 -26.26 10.03 30.62
CA THR A 132 -27.51 10.51 31.22
C THR A 132 -27.38 11.93 31.78
N GLY A 133 -28.49 12.67 31.75
CA GLY A 133 -28.52 14.07 32.15
C GLY A 133 -27.81 15.00 31.16
N ARG A 134 -27.84 16.31 31.44
CA ARG A 134 -27.17 17.36 30.63
C ARG A 134 -27.64 17.46 29.18
N SER A 135 -28.85 17.01 28.86
CA SER A 135 -29.45 17.18 27.52
C SER A 135 -29.40 18.63 27.06
N ALA A 136 -29.75 19.58 27.94
CA ALA A 136 -29.66 21.01 27.64
C ALA A 136 -28.27 21.45 27.14
N PHE A 137 -27.19 21.01 27.79
CA PHE A 137 -25.82 21.33 27.36
C PHE A 137 -25.45 20.63 26.05
N VAL A 138 -25.92 19.40 25.85
CA VAL A 138 -25.67 18.66 24.60
C VAL A 138 -26.35 19.37 23.44
N ASP A 139 -27.60 19.78 23.61
CA ASP A 139 -28.40 20.44 22.59
C ASP A 139 -27.83 21.84 22.27
N GLU A 140 -27.47 22.61 23.31
CA GLU A 140 -26.82 23.91 23.18
C GLU A 140 -25.49 23.81 22.42
N LEU A 141 -24.59 22.92 22.84
CA LEU A 141 -23.28 22.78 22.18
C LEU A 141 -23.42 22.23 20.75
N SER A 142 -24.38 21.34 20.50
CA SER A 142 -24.65 20.85 19.14
C SER A 142 -25.12 21.96 18.22
N ALA A 143 -25.98 22.87 18.71
CA ALA A 143 -26.45 24.03 17.95
C ALA A 143 -25.32 25.04 17.68
N VAL A 144 -24.45 25.30 18.66
CA VAL A 144 -23.27 26.17 18.48
C VAL A 144 -22.34 25.60 17.40
N LEU A 145 -22.06 24.29 17.44
CA LEU A 145 -21.21 23.65 16.44
C LEU A 145 -21.84 23.62 15.05
N ALA A 146 -23.16 23.41 14.93
CA ALA A 146 -23.86 23.43 13.65
C ALA A 146 -23.83 24.82 12.99
N SER A 147 -24.14 25.87 13.76
CA SER A 147 -24.14 27.25 13.25
C SER A 147 -22.75 27.75 12.82
N ALA A 148 -21.68 27.23 13.44
CA ALA A 148 -20.31 27.54 13.04
C ALA A 148 -19.95 26.99 11.64
N VAL A 149 -20.59 25.91 11.20
CA VAL A 149 -20.37 25.29 9.88
C VAL A 149 -21.14 26.02 8.77
N GLU A 150 -22.32 26.56 9.08
CA GLU A 150 -23.20 27.21 8.10
C GLU A 150 -22.72 28.61 7.67
N THR A 151 -21.83 29.24 8.42
CA THR A 151 -21.35 30.59 8.13
C THR A 151 -20.16 30.55 7.17
N GLU A 152 -20.42 30.67 5.87
CA GLU A 152 -19.38 30.83 4.84
C GLU A 152 -18.46 32.01 5.20
N GLY A 153 -17.17 31.73 5.44
CA GLY A 153 -16.16 32.74 5.80
C GLY A 153 -15.90 32.94 7.30
N SER A 154 -16.42 32.06 8.17
CA SER A 154 -16.19 32.15 9.61
C SER A 154 -14.74 31.89 10.03
N VAL A 155 -14.22 32.75 10.92
CA VAL A 155 -12.98 32.56 11.67
C VAL A 155 -13.09 31.29 12.52
N MET A 156 -11.99 30.53 12.67
CA MET A 156 -11.91 29.32 13.50
C MET A 156 -12.67 29.48 14.83
N ALA A 157 -13.80 28.77 14.98
CA ALA A 157 -14.61 28.82 16.19
C ALA A 157 -14.01 27.92 17.27
N VAL A 158 -13.73 28.50 18.44
CA VAL A 158 -13.21 27.76 19.61
C VAL A 158 -14.26 27.77 20.71
N SER A 159 -14.78 26.59 21.07
CA SER A 159 -15.69 26.40 22.20
C SER A 159 -14.95 25.76 23.37
N ALA A 160 -15.09 26.33 24.57
CA ALA A 160 -14.45 25.83 25.78
C ALA A 160 -15.48 25.38 26.82
N MET A 161 -15.23 24.22 27.45
CA MET A 161 -16.02 23.72 28.58
C MET A 161 -15.22 23.84 29.87
N ALA A 162 -15.74 24.60 30.84
CA ALA A 162 -15.13 24.79 32.15
C ALA A 162 -15.93 24.09 33.26
N GLY A 163 -15.25 23.70 34.33
CA GLY A 163 -15.87 23.03 35.48
C GLY A 163 -14.85 22.23 36.30
N ILE A 164 -15.26 21.78 37.49
CA ILE A 164 -14.38 21.06 38.42
C ILE A 164 -13.76 19.79 37.81
N GLY A 165 -12.61 19.35 38.33
CA GLY A 165 -11.99 18.08 37.93
C GLY A 165 -12.94 16.91 38.14
N GLY A 166 -12.94 15.94 37.24
CA GLY A 166 -13.78 14.74 37.35
C GLY A 166 -15.28 14.92 37.03
N VAL A 167 -15.77 16.13 36.75
CA VAL A 167 -17.20 16.38 36.46
C VAL A 167 -17.69 15.84 35.10
N GLY A 168 -16.84 15.14 34.34
CA GLY A 168 -17.19 14.54 33.05
C GLY A 168 -17.21 15.49 31.85
N LYS A 169 -16.38 16.55 31.85
CA LYS A 169 -16.28 17.50 30.71
C LYS A 169 -15.83 16.81 29.43
N THR A 170 -14.80 15.96 29.52
CA THR A 170 -14.30 15.18 28.38
C THR A 170 -15.37 14.23 27.86
N THR A 171 -16.13 13.59 28.75
CA THR A 171 -17.26 12.73 28.38
C THR A 171 -18.35 13.51 27.64
N LEU A 172 -18.73 14.70 28.12
CA LEU A 172 -19.67 15.59 27.44
C LEU A 172 -19.14 16.02 26.07
N ALA A 173 -17.86 16.42 25.99
CA ALA A 173 -17.21 16.85 24.75
C ALA A 173 -17.23 15.75 23.68
N VAL A 174 -16.83 14.54 24.04
CA VAL A 174 -16.84 13.38 23.15
C VAL A 174 -18.27 13.03 22.74
N HIS A 175 -19.23 13.08 23.66
CA HIS A 175 -20.63 12.81 23.33
C HIS A 175 -21.22 13.80 22.32
N VAL A 176 -20.98 15.11 22.52
CA VAL A 176 -21.38 16.15 21.57
C VAL A 176 -20.65 15.99 20.23
N ALA A 177 -19.35 15.73 20.25
CA ALA A 177 -18.56 15.54 19.03
C ALA A 177 -19.09 14.38 18.17
N HIS A 178 -19.54 13.27 18.79
CA HIS A 178 -20.18 12.17 18.08
C HIS A 178 -21.50 12.57 17.41
N ARG A 179 -22.30 13.44 18.04
CA ARG A 179 -23.55 13.96 17.44
C ARG A 179 -23.29 14.93 16.30
N ALA A 180 -22.21 15.71 16.38
CA ALA A 180 -21.86 16.72 15.37
C ALA A 180 -21.12 16.14 14.13
N ARG A 181 -20.76 14.85 14.11
CA ARG A 181 -19.92 14.26 13.05
C ARG A 181 -20.43 14.52 11.62
N THR A 182 -21.75 14.54 11.43
CA THR A 182 -22.38 14.79 10.13
C THR A 182 -22.14 16.21 9.62
N SER A 183 -21.95 17.18 10.52
CA SER A 183 -21.63 18.57 10.19
C SER A 183 -20.16 18.78 9.88
N PHE A 184 -19.28 17.82 10.21
CA PHE A 184 -17.84 17.86 9.95
C PHE A 184 -17.41 16.66 9.10
N PRO A 185 -17.88 16.55 7.85
CA PRO A 185 -17.67 15.37 7.02
C PRO A 185 -16.19 15.12 6.74
N ASP A 186 -15.34 16.16 6.76
CA ASP A 186 -13.92 16.06 6.40
C ASP A 186 -13.06 15.37 7.45
N GLY A 187 -13.58 15.21 8.66
CA GLY A 187 -12.97 14.39 9.69
C GLY A 187 -13.10 14.99 11.09
N GLN A 188 -12.75 14.17 12.08
CA GLN A 188 -12.70 14.56 13.49
C GLN A 188 -11.39 14.08 14.10
N LEU A 189 -10.66 15.01 14.70
CA LEU A 189 -9.39 14.77 15.38
C LEU A 189 -9.59 14.95 16.88
N TYR A 190 -8.98 14.07 17.67
CA TYR A 190 -8.96 14.17 19.12
C TYR A 190 -7.53 14.20 19.61
N VAL A 191 -7.25 15.09 20.56
CA VAL A 191 -5.97 15.13 21.27
C VAL A 191 -6.21 15.38 22.74
N ASP A 192 -5.50 14.62 23.57
CA ASP A 192 -5.34 14.93 24.98
C ASP A 192 -4.10 15.83 25.14
N LEU A 193 -4.33 17.11 25.45
CA LEU A 193 -3.27 18.10 25.64
C LEU A 193 -2.51 17.93 26.96
N GLN A 194 -2.91 16.97 27.82
CA GLN A 194 -2.28 16.69 29.12
C GLN A 194 -2.19 17.92 30.03
N GLY A 195 -3.06 18.93 29.84
CA GLY A 195 -3.01 20.21 30.56
C GLY A 195 -3.29 20.12 32.07
N ALA A 196 -3.80 18.97 32.55
CA ALA A 196 -3.96 18.68 33.98
C ALA A 196 -2.76 17.93 34.59
N GLY A 197 -1.80 17.49 33.77
CA GLY A 197 -0.58 16.80 34.18
C GLY A 197 0.63 17.73 34.31
N PRO A 198 1.78 17.22 34.81
CA PRO A 198 2.99 18.02 35.04
C PRO A 198 3.71 18.45 33.74
N ARG A 199 3.31 17.91 32.59
CA ARG A 199 3.91 18.18 31.28
C ARG A 199 2.81 18.31 30.23
N PRO A 200 2.35 19.53 29.91
CA PRO A 200 1.41 19.73 28.81
C PRO A 200 2.05 19.32 27.48
N ALA A 201 1.23 18.91 26.52
CA ALA A 201 1.70 18.53 25.20
C ALA A 201 2.22 19.75 24.42
N GLU A 202 3.41 19.64 23.82
CA GLU A 202 3.99 20.68 22.97
C GLU A 202 3.18 20.82 21.65
N PRO A 203 2.83 22.03 21.22
CA PRO A 203 2.01 22.25 20.02
C PRO A 203 2.56 21.57 18.75
N GLU A 204 3.88 21.57 18.57
CA GLU A 204 4.55 20.93 17.44
C GLU A 204 4.37 19.41 17.44
N THR A 205 4.38 18.79 18.62
CA THR A 205 4.15 17.34 18.78
C THR A 205 2.71 16.99 18.45
N VAL A 206 1.76 17.83 18.87
CA VAL A 206 0.33 17.64 18.57
C VAL A 206 0.08 17.77 17.07
N LEU A 207 0.61 18.82 16.42
CA LEU A 207 0.50 18.99 14.97
C LEU A 207 1.14 17.82 14.21
N GLY A 208 2.32 17.37 14.63
CA GLY A 208 2.98 16.19 14.05
C GLY A 208 2.18 14.89 14.17
N SER A 209 1.26 14.78 15.15
CA SER A 209 0.37 13.63 15.28
C SER A 209 -0.83 13.66 14.33
N PHE A 210 -1.23 14.84 13.85
CA PHE A 210 -2.36 15.01 12.93
C PHE A 210 -1.98 14.96 11.45
N LEU A 211 -0.69 15.19 11.12
CA LEU A 211 -0.19 15.30 9.74
C LEU A 211 0.51 14.02 9.24
N ARG A 212 0.43 12.91 9.97
CA ARG A 212 1.02 11.61 9.59
C ARG A 212 -0.02 10.65 9.04
#